data_AF-A0A2A4W930-F1
#
_entry.id   AF-A0A2A4W930-F1
#
_cell.length_a   1.000
_cell.length_b   1.000
_cell.length_c   1.000
_cell.angle_alpha   90.00
_cell.angle_beta   90.00
_cell.angle_gamma   90.00
#
_symmetry.space_group_name_H-M   'P 1'
#
loop_
_entity.id
_entity.type
_entity.pdbx_description
1 polymer ?
#
loop_
_entity_poly.entity_id
_entity_poly.type
_entity_poly.pdbx_seq_one_letter_code
_entity_poly.pdbx_strand_id
1 'polypeptide(L)'
;MQNMPKGPFPFKGKGENRDWRMKTLRARVNYLQTELEMVVETMYGLIGEYDRTFAGKLTAYLVFHRTASGNYIRWRMNGVKQRYFAIANDEIGEAFLQTQSATVQKVLLDFEQHRIRLNLLHGLCLYESKSLEKLIENTRRVNKLAREA
;
A
#
# COMPACT_ATOMS: atom_id res chain seq x y z
N MET A 1 -52.77 -12.71 31.39
CA MET A 1 -51.92 -13.04 30.24
C MET A 1 -51.40 -11.73 29.65
N GLN A 2 -50.11 -11.42 29.88
CA GLN A 2 -49.50 -10.18 29.40
C GLN A 2 -49.10 -10.32 27.93
N ASN A 3 -49.59 -9.41 27.09
CA ASN A 3 -49.17 -9.23 25.71
C ASN A 3 -47.81 -8.52 25.69
N MET A 4 -46.74 -9.23 25.34
CA MET A 4 -45.45 -8.58 25.04
C MET A 4 -45.47 -7.96 23.63
N PRO A 5 -45.02 -6.70 23.46
CA PRO A 5 -44.90 -6.07 22.15
C PRO A 5 -43.74 -6.70 21.37
N LYS A 6 -44.04 -7.15 20.14
CA LYS A 6 -43.03 -7.57 19.17
C LYS A 6 -42.17 -6.35 18.81
N GLY A 7 -40.94 -6.31 19.30
CA GLY A 7 -39.93 -5.34 18.85
C GLY A 7 -39.68 -5.42 17.34
N PRO A 8 -39.06 -4.39 16.73
CA PRO A 8 -39.04 -4.19 15.27
C PRO A 8 -38.05 -5.09 14.51
N PHE A 9 -37.57 -6.17 15.12
CA PHE A 9 -36.56 -7.03 14.49
C PHE A 9 -37.10 -8.42 14.21
N PRO A 10 -37.63 -8.69 13.01
CA PRO A 10 -37.90 -10.03 12.56
C PRO A 10 -36.57 -10.63 12.08
N PHE A 11 -35.69 -11.04 13.00
CA PHE A 11 -34.64 -12.01 12.64
C PHE A 11 -35.30 -13.39 12.54
N LYS A 12 -36.12 -13.57 11.51
CA LYS A 12 -36.52 -14.90 11.04
C LYS A 12 -35.32 -15.46 10.28
N GLY A 13 -34.54 -16.29 10.99
CA GLY A 13 -33.52 -17.12 10.41
C GLY A 13 -34.09 -17.98 9.28
N LYS A 14 -33.68 -17.68 8.06
CA LYS A 14 -33.39 -18.70 7.06
C LYS A 14 -31.88 -18.74 6.94
N GLY A 15 -31.29 -19.81 7.47
CA GLY A 15 -29.88 -20.07 7.36
C GLY A 15 -29.41 -20.17 5.90
N GLU A 16 -28.13 -19.91 5.72
CA GLU A 16 -27.29 -20.60 4.74
C GLU A 16 -27.36 -20.20 3.26
N ASN A 17 -27.85 -19.01 2.92
CA ASN A 17 -27.62 -18.47 1.57
C ASN A 17 -26.80 -17.17 1.59
N ARG A 18 -25.47 -17.34 1.56
CA ARG A 18 -24.45 -16.35 1.16
C ARG A 18 -24.50 -15.05 1.97
N ASP A 19 -23.66 -14.96 3.00
CA ASP A 19 -23.35 -13.69 3.66
C ASP A 19 -22.74 -12.71 2.63
N TRP A 20 -23.62 -11.93 2.01
CA TRP A 20 -23.28 -11.01 0.94
C TRP A 20 -22.25 -9.98 1.43
N ARG A 21 -22.23 -9.68 2.73
CA ARG A 21 -21.22 -8.81 3.35
C ARG A 21 -19.84 -9.45 3.23
N MET A 22 -19.71 -10.72 3.59
CA MET A 22 -18.46 -11.47 3.44
C MET A 22 -18.05 -11.62 1.98
N LYS A 23 -19.01 -11.79 1.06
CA LYS A 23 -18.73 -11.79 -0.38
C LYS A 23 -18.18 -10.44 -0.85
N THR A 24 -18.79 -9.34 -0.43
CA THR A 24 -18.37 -7.97 -0.75
C THR A 24 -16.98 -7.66 -0.18
N LEU A 25 -16.71 -8.05 1.08
CA LEU A 25 -15.40 -7.86 1.70
C LEU A 25 -14.30 -8.63 0.94
N ARG A 26 -14.56 -9.87 0.53
CA ARG A 26 -13.61 -10.64 -0.31
C ARG A 26 -13.39 -10.00 -1.67
N ALA A 27 -14.46 -9.54 -2.32
CA ALA A 27 -14.35 -8.84 -3.60
C ALA A 27 -13.49 -7.58 -3.47
N ARG A 28 -13.64 -6.83 -2.37
CA ARG A 28 -12.80 -5.66 -2.07
C ARG A 28 -11.34 -6.05 -1.82
N VAL A 29 -11.07 -7.12 -1.06
CA VAL A 29 -9.70 -7.64 -0.87
C VAL A 29 -9.06 -7.98 -2.21
N ASN A 30 -9.75 -8.75 -3.06
CA ASN A 30 -9.24 -9.13 -4.38
C ASN A 30 -8.96 -7.89 -5.24
N TYR A 31 -9.88 -6.92 -5.25
CA TYR A 31 -9.68 -5.65 -5.96
C TYR A 31 -8.43 -4.93 -5.45
N LEU A 32 -8.26 -4.79 -4.13
CA LEU A 32 -7.08 -4.13 -3.55
C LEU A 32 -5.77 -4.88 -3.84
N GLN A 33 -5.81 -6.21 -3.93
CA GLN A 33 -4.65 -7.02 -4.32
C GLN A 33 -4.27 -6.78 -5.78
N THR A 34 -5.23 -6.72 -6.70
CA THR A 34 -4.98 -6.33 -8.10
C THR A 34 -4.45 -4.91 -8.21
N GLU A 35 -5.01 -3.95 -7.47
CA GLU A 35 -4.48 -2.58 -7.40
C GLU A 35 -3.04 -2.56 -6.88
N LEU A 36 -2.71 -3.36 -5.86
CA LEU A 36 -1.34 -3.48 -5.36
C LEU A 36 -0.36 -3.97 -6.42
N GLU A 37 -0.75 -4.97 -7.21
CA GLU A 37 0.08 -5.49 -8.32
C GLU A 37 0.35 -4.38 -9.35
N MET A 38 -0.69 -3.67 -9.77
CA MET A 38 -0.54 -2.54 -10.70
C MET A 38 0.34 -1.41 -10.14
N VAL A 39 0.21 -1.11 -8.84
CA VAL A 39 1.06 -0.12 -8.17
C VAL A 39 2.51 -0.57 -8.16
N VAL A 40 2.78 -1.85 -7.86
CA VAL A 40 4.15 -2.41 -7.88
C VAL A 40 4.75 -2.37 -9.28
N GLU A 41 3.98 -2.71 -10.32
CA GLU A 41 4.42 -2.58 -11.72
C GLU A 41 4.75 -1.12 -12.05
N THR A 42 3.91 -0.18 -11.64
CA THR A 42 4.14 1.26 -11.82
C THR A 42 5.39 1.71 -11.06
N MET A 43 5.68 1.14 -9.89
CA MET A 43 6.91 1.42 -9.16
C MET A 43 8.15 0.98 -9.92
N TYR A 44 8.15 -0.22 -10.51
CA TYR A 44 9.25 -0.65 -11.38
C TYR A 44 9.36 0.23 -12.64
N GLY A 45 8.22 0.65 -13.19
CA GLY A 45 8.16 1.60 -14.30
C GLY A 45 8.87 2.92 -13.98
N LEU A 46 8.61 3.50 -12.80
CA LEU A 46 9.26 4.73 -12.35
C LEU A 46 10.78 4.57 -12.22
N ILE A 47 11.25 3.45 -11.67
CA ILE A 47 12.69 3.14 -11.56
C ILE A 47 13.30 3.05 -12.96
N GLY A 48 12.67 2.31 -13.89
CA GLY A 48 13.17 2.19 -15.26
C GLY A 48 13.13 3.51 -16.04
N GLU A 49 12.15 4.37 -15.80
CA GLU A 49 12.11 5.72 -16.36
C GLU A 49 13.25 6.59 -15.85
N TYR A 50 13.53 6.53 -14.55
CA TYR A 50 14.68 7.21 -13.94
C TYR A 50 16.01 6.76 -14.57
N ASP A 51 16.22 5.44 -14.64
CA ASP A 51 17.44 4.85 -15.19
C ASP A 51 17.66 5.25 -16.65
N ARG A 52 16.59 5.30 -17.47
CA ARG A 52 16.67 5.80 -18.85
C ARG A 52 16.96 7.29 -18.93
N THR A 53 16.34 8.09 -18.06
CA THR A 53 16.46 9.55 -18.07
C THR A 53 17.88 9.99 -17.76
N PHE A 54 18.51 9.37 -16.77
CA PHE A 54 19.83 9.77 -16.32
C PHE A 54 20.96 8.84 -16.80
N ALA A 55 20.63 7.70 -17.42
CA ALA A 55 21.58 6.73 -17.96
C ALA A 55 22.68 6.35 -16.95
N GLY A 56 22.33 6.24 -15.67
CA GLY A 56 23.27 5.93 -14.58
C GLY A 56 24.34 7.00 -14.30
N LYS A 57 24.19 8.21 -14.84
CA LYS A 57 25.18 9.30 -14.68
C LYS A 57 25.16 9.93 -13.29
N LEU A 58 24.06 9.80 -12.56
CA LEU A 58 23.91 10.35 -11.23
C LEU A 58 24.39 9.36 -10.17
N THR A 59 24.95 9.89 -9.08
CA THR A 59 25.37 9.09 -7.93
C THR A 59 24.19 8.57 -7.12
N ALA A 60 23.04 9.27 -7.16
CA ALA A 60 21.79 8.82 -6.58
C ALA A 60 20.94 8.03 -7.58
N TYR A 61 20.13 7.10 -7.10
CA TYR A 61 19.22 6.28 -7.90
C TYR A 61 18.05 5.76 -7.06
N LEU A 62 16.96 5.41 -7.75
CA LEU A 62 15.80 4.78 -7.14
C LEU A 62 16.01 3.27 -7.04
N VAL A 63 15.60 2.69 -5.91
CA VAL A 63 15.64 1.24 -5.70
C VAL A 63 14.33 0.73 -5.13
N PHE A 64 13.98 -0.49 -5.52
CA PHE A 64 12.88 -1.24 -4.93
C PHE A 64 13.34 -1.90 -3.63
N HIS A 65 12.71 -1.55 -2.52
CA HIS A 65 13.03 -2.08 -1.20
C HIS A 65 11.85 -2.90 -0.67
N ARG A 66 12.08 -4.22 -0.52
CA ARG A 66 11.13 -5.16 0.07
C ARG A 66 11.35 -5.22 1.58
N THR A 67 10.28 -5.02 2.34
CA THR A 67 10.29 -5.10 3.81
C THR A 67 9.20 -6.07 4.26
N ALA A 68 9.23 -6.47 5.55
CA ALA A 68 8.15 -7.27 6.13
C ALA A 68 6.78 -6.55 6.07
N SER A 69 6.79 -5.21 6.09
CA SER A 69 5.58 -4.39 6.07
C SER A 69 5.10 -4.02 4.68
N GLY A 70 5.84 -4.33 3.61
CA GLY A 70 5.47 -4.02 2.23
C GLY A 70 6.64 -3.67 1.32
N ASN A 71 6.32 -3.22 0.12
CA ASN A 71 7.27 -2.78 -0.89
C ASN A 71 7.29 -1.25 -1.01
N TYR A 72 8.47 -0.67 -1.17
CA TYR A 72 8.64 0.78 -1.29
C TYR A 72 9.76 1.12 -2.27
N ILE A 73 9.62 2.24 -2.95
CA ILE A 73 10.73 2.86 -3.67
C ILE A 73 11.49 3.79 -2.72
N ARG A 74 12.82 3.68 -2.69
CA ARG A 74 13.70 4.56 -1.90
C ARG A 74 14.83 5.11 -2.75
N TRP A 75 15.33 6.29 -2.37
CA TRP A 75 16.59 6.78 -2.91
C TRP A 75 17.75 6.07 -2.25
N ARG A 76 18.80 5.87 -3.04
CA ARG A 76 20.07 5.32 -2.61
C ARG A 76 21.19 6.02 -3.35
N MET A 77 22.35 6.12 -2.72
CA MET A 77 23.54 6.71 -3.31
C MET A 77 24.62 5.64 -3.53
N ASN A 78 25.38 5.75 -4.61
CA ASN A 78 26.55 4.92 -4.89
C ASN A 78 27.69 5.29 -3.92
N GLY A 79 28.21 4.32 -3.16
CA GLY A 79 29.29 4.55 -2.19
C GLY A 79 29.38 3.55 -1.02
N VAL A 80 30.32 3.79 -0.09
CA VAL A 80 30.83 2.86 0.95
C VAL A 80 29.80 2.49 2.03
N LYS A 81 28.69 3.23 2.16
CA LYS A 81 27.56 2.83 3.00
C LYS A 81 26.26 2.91 2.22
N GLN A 82 25.61 1.75 2.06
CA GLN A 82 24.28 1.64 1.47
C GLN A 82 23.25 2.31 2.39
N ARG A 83 23.06 3.63 2.24
CA ARG A 83 22.07 4.39 3.02
C ARG A 83 20.90 4.76 2.13
N TYR A 84 19.70 4.47 2.62
CA TYR A 84 18.46 5.00 2.06
C TYR A 84 18.23 6.42 2.58
N PHE A 85 17.76 7.32 1.72
CA PHE A 85 17.44 8.70 2.09
C PHE A 85 16.20 9.21 1.33
N ALA A 86 15.77 10.42 1.66
CA ALA A 86 14.73 11.15 0.93
C ALA A 86 15.36 12.38 0.26
N ILE A 87 15.05 12.66 -1.00
CA ILE A 87 15.71 13.75 -1.73
C ILE A 87 15.43 15.14 -1.13
N ALA A 88 14.23 15.35 -0.58
CA ALA A 88 13.77 16.68 -0.16
C ALA A 88 13.51 16.82 1.35
N ASN A 89 13.81 15.78 2.16
CA ASN A 89 13.53 15.75 3.61
C ASN A 89 14.64 15.05 4.41
N ASP A 90 15.85 14.98 3.85
CA ASP A 90 17.03 14.42 4.50
C ASP A 90 18.23 15.25 4.06
N GLU A 91 19.12 15.59 5.01
CA GLU A 91 20.28 16.46 4.76
C GLU A 91 21.15 15.96 3.60
N ILE A 92 21.29 14.63 3.45
CA ILE A 92 22.06 14.04 2.36
C ILE A 92 21.36 14.27 1.01
N GLY A 93 20.03 14.15 1.00
CA GLY A 93 19.22 14.36 -0.19
C GLY A 93 19.25 15.81 -0.64
N GLU A 94 19.10 16.75 0.29
CA GLU A 94 19.14 18.17 0.01
C GLU A 94 20.51 18.62 -0.49
N ALA A 95 21.59 18.15 0.16
CA ALA A 95 22.95 18.41 -0.28
C ALA A 95 23.19 17.85 -1.70
N PHE A 96 22.75 16.63 -1.98
CA PHE A 96 22.82 16.06 -3.34
C PHE A 96 22.06 16.93 -4.35
N LEU A 97 20.83 17.33 -4.04
CA LEU A 97 20.01 18.14 -4.95
C LEU A 97 20.69 19.47 -5.28
N GLN A 98 21.32 20.13 -4.30
CA GLN A 98 22.04 21.38 -4.49
C GLN A 98 23.28 21.27 -5.40
N THR A 99 23.88 20.08 -5.53
CA THR A 99 24.99 19.85 -6.48
C THR A 99 24.55 19.76 -7.94
N GLN A 100 23.24 19.64 -8.19
CA GLN A 100 22.69 19.46 -9.53
C GLN A 100 22.31 20.81 -10.16
N SER A 101 22.27 20.85 -11.50
CA SER A 101 21.74 22.01 -12.21
C SER A 101 20.24 22.19 -11.94
N ALA A 102 19.73 23.42 -12.03
CA ALA A 102 18.31 23.72 -11.76
C ALA A 102 17.33 22.85 -12.57
N THR A 103 17.67 22.54 -13.84
CA THR A 103 16.87 21.65 -14.69
C THR A 103 16.84 20.23 -14.13
N VAL A 104 17.98 19.69 -13.72
CA VAL A 104 18.08 18.34 -13.13
C VAL A 104 17.35 18.29 -11.79
N GLN A 105 17.46 19.34 -10.97
CA GLN A 105 16.73 19.43 -9.70
C GLN A 105 15.23 19.30 -9.89
N LYS A 106 14.66 20.02 -10.87
CA LYS A 106 13.23 19.95 -11.17
C LYS A 106 12.81 18.51 -11.52
N VAL A 107 13.55 17.86 -12.41
CA VAL A 107 13.26 16.47 -12.81
C VAL A 107 13.38 15.50 -11.61
N LEU A 108 14.40 15.65 -10.78
CA LEU A 108 14.57 14.83 -9.56
C LEU A 108 13.42 15.01 -8.57
N LEU A 109 12.93 16.24 -8.41
CA LEU A 109 11.77 16.54 -7.54
C LEU A 109 10.48 15.94 -8.12
N ASP A 110 10.30 15.93 -9.44
CA ASP A 110 9.17 15.26 -10.08
C ASP A 110 9.19 13.75 -9.81
N PHE A 111 10.37 13.11 -9.93
CA PHE A 111 10.56 11.71 -9.51
C PHE A 111 10.26 11.49 -8.03
N GLU A 112 10.68 12.40 -7.15
CA GLU A 112 10.41 12.31 -5.72
C GLU A 112 8.91 12.39 -5.41
N GLN A 113 8.17 13.26 -6.10
CA GLN A 113 6.72 13.35 -5.95
C GLN A 113 6.02 12.05 -6.37
N HIS A 114 6.42 11.48 -7.52
CA HIS A 114 5.89 10.19 -7.97
C HIS A 114 6.20 9.06 -6.98
N ARG A 115 7.44 9.02 -6.49
CA ARG A 115 7.89 8.05 -5.48
C ARG A 115 7.03 8.11 -4.22
N ILE A 116 6.79 9.32 -3.68
CA ILE A 116 5.97 9.53 -2.47
C ILE A 116 4.53 9.05 -2.71
N ARG A 117 3.92 9.45 -3.85
CA ARG A 117 2.54 9.07 -4.18
C ARG A 117 2.37 7.55 -4.32
N LEU A 118 3.29 6.89 -5.04
CA LEU A 118 3.24 5.44 -5.21
C LEU A 118 3.44 4.70 -3.88
N ASN A 119 4.39 5.14 -3.05
CA ASN A 119 4.60 4.54 -1.73
C ASN A 119 3.37 4.70 -0.82
N LEU A 120 2.72 5.86 -0.85
CA LEU A 120 1.48 6.10 -0.11
C LEU A 120 0.37 5.18 -0.60
N LEU A 121 0.14 5.13 -1.92
CA LEU A 121 -0.89 4.31 -2.53
C LEU A 121 -0.71 2.82 -2.20
N HIS A 122 0.52 2.31 -2.34
CA HIS A 122 0.86 0.95 -1.95
C HIS A 122 0.57 0.71 -0.46
N GLY A 123 0.97 1.64 0.42
CA GLY A 123 0.72 1.56 1.86
C GLY A 123 -0.77 1.48 2.19
N LEU A 124 -1.59 2.32 1.56
CA LEU A 124 -3.04 2.34 1.75
C LEU A 124 -3.69 1.04 1.31
N CYS A 125 -3.41 0.58 0.09
CA CYS A 125 -4.00 -0.65 -0.45
C CYS A 125 -3.61 -1.88 0.39
N LEU A 126 -2.35 -1.97 0.80
CA LEU A 126 -1.85 -3.08 1.61
C LEU A 126 -2.49 -3.10 3.01
N TYR A 127 -2.55 -1.93 3.65
CA TYR A 127 -3.13 -1.81 4.99
C TYR A 127 -4.63 -2.13 4.98
N GLU A 128 -5.37 -1.58 4.01
CA GLU A 128 -6.81 -1.85 3.88
C GLU A 128 -7.05 -3.34 3.61
N SER A 129 -6.32 -3.94 2.67
CA SER A 129 -6.45 -5.36 2.34
C SER A 129 -6.21 -6.27 3.55
N LYS A 130 -5.10 -6.08 4.27
CA LYS A 130 -4.78 -6.84 5.48
C LYS A 130 -5.83 -6.66 6.59
N SER A 131 -6.36 -5.45 6.73
CA SER A 131 -7.39 -5.15 7.74
C SER A 131 -8.69 -5.88 7.44
N LEU A 132 -9.10 -5.93 6.17
CA LEU A 132 -10.29 -6.66 5.73
C LEU A 132 -10.12 -8.18 5.85
N GLU A 133 -8.95 -8.71 5.51
CA GLU A 133 -8.63 -10.14 5.71
C GLU A 133 -8.73 -10.53 7.19
N LYS A 134 -8.15 -9.73 8.08
CA LYS A 134 -8.23 -9.94 9.53
C LYS A 134 -9.68 -9.88 10.03
N LEU A 135 -10.47 -8.93 9.54
CA LEU A 135 -11.90 -8.84 9.88
C LEU A 135 -12.67 -10.09 9.43
N ILE A 136 -12.42 -10.56 8.21
CA ILE A 136 -13.00 -11.78 7.64
C ILE A 136 -12.67 -13.00 8.52
N GLU A 137 -11.41 -13.13 8.94
CA GLU A 137 -10.94 -14.21 9.79
C GLU A 137 -11.60 -14.16 11.19
N ASN A 138 -11.58 -12.99 11.83
CA ASN A 138 -12.19 -12.79 13.13
C ASN A 138 -13.69 -13.10 13.11
N THR A 139 -14.40 -12.65 12.07
CA THR A 139 -15.83 -12.92 11.91
C THR A 139 -16.12 -14.42 11.80
N ARG A 140 -15.30 -15.16 11.04
CA ARG A 140 -15.40 -16.63 10.95
C ARG A 140 -15.17 -17.29 12.31
N ARG A 141 -14.17 -16.84 13.06
CA ARG A 141 -13.86 -17.37 14.40
C ARG A 141 -15.01 -17.13 15.37
N VAL A 142 -15.56 -15.92 15.40
CA VAL A 142 -16.73 -15.58 16.24
C VAL A 142 -17.93 -16.46 15.87
N ASN A 143 -18.25 -16.59 14.58
CA ASN A 143 -19.35 -17.43 14.12
C ASN A 143 -19.17 -18.91 14.46
N LYS A 144 -17.92 -19.41 14.44
CA LYS A 144 -17.61 -20.77 14.86
C LYS A 144 -17.90 -20.95 16.36
N LEU A 145 -17.36 -20.09 17.21
CA LEU A 145 -17.57 -20.15 18.66
C LEU A 145 -19.05 -20.04 19.03
N ALA A 146 -19.81 -19.18 18.34
CA ALA A 146 -21.25 -19.03 18.57
C ALA A 146 -22.09 -20.27 18.18
N ARG A 147 -21.57 -21.17 17.34
CA ARG A 147 -22.23 -22.44 16.99
C ARG A 147 -21.85 -23.57 17.95
N GLU A 148 -20.73 -23.43 18.64
CA GLU A 148 -20.20 -24.42 19.60
C GLU A 148 -20.68 -24.16 21.03
N ALA A 149 -21.25 -22.99 21.30
CA ALA A 149 -21.86 -22.59 22.57
C ALA A 149 -23.35 -22.93 22.62
#